data_AF-A0A2T6ZAT4-F1
#
_entry.id   AF-A0A2T6ZAT4-F1
#
_cell.length_a   1.000
_cell.length_b   1.000
_cell.length_c   1.000
_cell.angle_alpha   90.00
_cell.angle_beta   90.00
_cell.angle_gamma   90.00
#
_symmetry.space_group_name_H-M   'P 1'
#
loop_
_entity.id
_entity.type
_entity.pdbx_description
1 polymer ?
#
loop_
_entity_poly.entity_id
_entity_poly.type
_entity_poly.pdbx_seq_one_letter_code
_entity_poly.pdbx_strand_id
1 'polypeptide(L)'
;MLKIRFSTPQMPGLVKNLPIRPRVSFYSASATPNFTSAAPNTTSLSLNATRAAQHPPGAPPTNQQLEELDSKWYKRHDQLEGKWYLRSQELNHLIQGQCSEISILRSLALQSKTENLKLERNFNLRGALERTVYQARLLKKIKGTMGTGIQAGIKELAKTSEFLDIFNAEVARRGLVPMITVRIKDHTPNELAALACFLILQSTWPDSLAWREVVEDEDTMGEVTENEETPKE
;
A
#
# COMPACT_ATOMS: atom_id res chain seq x y z
N MET A 1 2.40 -43.05 15.28
CA MET A 1 1.72 -41.75 15.43
C MET A 1 2.67 -40.71 16.02
N LEU A 2 3.35 -39.93 15.17
CA LEU A 2 4.17 -38.80 15.64
C LEU A 2 3.30 -37.55 15.78
N LYS A 3 3.23 -37.02 17.00
CA LYS A 3 2.45 -35.83 17.35
C LYS A 3 3.37 -34.61 17.30
N ILE A 4 3.39 -33.92 16.16
CA ILE A 4 4.16 -32.68 15.99
C ILE A 4 3.38 -31.54 16.65
N ARG A 5 3.93 -30.95 17.71
CA ARG A 5 3.40 -29.71 18.32
C ARG A 5 4.12 -28.51 17.71
N PHE A 6 3.36 -27.59 17.13
CA PHE A 6 3.86 -26.27 16.77
C PHE A 6 3.85 -25.37 18.00
N SER A 7 5.02 -24.82 18.34
CA SER A 7 5.17 -23.80 19.38
C SER A 7 4.89 -22.43 18.77
N THR A 8 3.87 -21.75 19.30
CA THR A 8 3.50 -20.39 18.89
C THR A 8 4.51 -19.40 19.47
N PRO A 9 5.09 -18.48 18.67
CA PRO A 9 5.99 -17.46 19.21
C PRO A 9 5.21 -16.47 20.06
N GLN A 10 5.64 -16.33 21.32
CA GLN A 10 5.13 -15.37 22.28
C GLN A 10 5.69 -13.99 21.96
N MET A 11 4.85 -13.09 21.46
CA MET A 11 5.22 -11.69 21.19
C MET A 11 5.33 -10.90 22.51
N PRO A 12 6.41 -10.14 22.75
CA PRO A 12 6.58 -9.38 23.97
C PRO A 12 5.61 -8.18 24.05
N GLY A 13 4.95 -8.11 25.20
CA GLY A 13 4.26 -6.97 25.83
C GLY A 13 4.12 -5.68 25.04
N LEU A 14 2.88 -5.42 24.59
CA LEU A 14 2.41 -4.12 24.15
C LEU A 14 2.53 -3.10 25.29
N VAL A 15 3.37 -2.10 25.09
CA VAL A 15 3.60 -0.99 26.02
C VAL A 15 2.34 -0.13 26.14
N LYS A 16 1.96 0.17 27.39
CA LYS A 16 0.79 0.95 27.75
C LYS A 16 0.89 2.40 27.26
N ASN A 17 -0.13 2.81 26.50
CA ASN A 17 -0.70 4.16 26.35
C ASN A 17 0.15 5.35 26.85
N LEU A 18 0.84 6.00 25.92
CA LEU A 18 1.25 7.41 26.06
C LEU A 18 0.16 8.30 25.44
N PRO A 19 -0.24 9.41 26.10
CA PRO A 19 -1.18 10.36 25.54
C PRO A 19 -0.55 11.02 24.31
N ILE A 20 -1.14 10.77 23.14
CA ILE A 20 -0.80 11.43 21.89
C ILE A 20 -1.14 12.92 22.06
N ARG A 21 -0.12 13.76 22.32
CA ARG A 21 -0.26 15.20 22.13
C ARG A 21 -0.38 15.44 20.63
N PRO A 22 -1.42 16.13 20.13
CA PRO A 22 -1.48 16.51 18.73
C PRO A 22 -0.31 17.44 18.46
N ARG A 23 0.66 16.95 17.68
CA ARG A 23 1.72 17.77 17.10
C ARG A 23 1.05 18.64 16.05
N VAL A 24 0.67 19.86 16.43
CA VAL A 24 0.24 20.90 15.49
C VAL A 24 1.48 21.26 14.66
N SER A 25 1.70 20.50 13.59
CA SER A 25 2.69 20.85 12.59
C SER A 25 2.11 21.99 11.78
N PHE A 26 2.62 23.19 11.99
CA PHE A 26 2.45 24.32 11.07
C PHE A 26 3.19 23.98 9.77
N TYR A 27 2.66 23.06 8.96
CA TYR A 27 2.99 23.02 7.57
C TYR A 27 2.35 24.25 6.93
N SER A 28 3.17 25.29 6.77
CA SER A 28 2.96 26.33 5.77
C SER A 28 3.04 25.67 4.39
N ALA A 29 1.99 24.94 4.03
CA ALA A 29 1.75 24.51 2.66
C ALA A 29 1.01 25.67 1.99
N SER A 30 1.77 26.54 1.34
CA SER A 30 1.26 27.51 0.37
C SER A 30 0.74 26.77 -0.88
N ALA A 31 -0.29 25.96 -0.70
CA ALA A 31 -1.15 25.52 -1.78
C ALA A 31 -2.43 26.36 -1.62
N THR A 32 -2.39 27.57 -2.16
CA THR A 32 -3.61 28.35 -2.37
C THR A 32 -4.54 27.49 -3.22
N PRO A 33 -5.69 27.01 -2.71
CA PRO A 33 -6.69 26.45 -3.59
C PRO A 33 -7.05 27.56 -4.57
N ASN A 34 -7.02 27.28 -5.87
CA ASN A 34 -7.67 28.11 -6.88
C ASN A 34 -9.17 28.05 -6.61
N PHE A 35 -9.61 28.76 -5.57
CA PHE A 35 -10.97 29.20 -5.47
C PHE A 35 -11.12 30.21 -6.59
N THR A 36 -11.73 29.80 -7.69
CA THR A 36 -12.45 30.69 -8.58
C THR A 36 -13.61 31.26 -7.77
N SER A 37 -13.27 32.14 -6.82
CA SER A 37 -14.18 33.02 -6.15
C SER A 37 -14.73 33.88 -7.27
N ALA A 38 -15.98 33.64 -7.65
CA ALA A 38 -16.79 34.71 -8.23
C ALA A 38 -16.55 35.91 -7.32
N ALA A 39 -15.90 36.94 -7.86
CA ALA A 39 -15.52 38.10 -7.08
C ALA A 39 -16.80 38.60 -6.40
N PRO A 40 -16.87 38.64 -5.06
CA PRO A 40 -17.95 39.38 -4.44
C PRO A 40 -17.81 40.79 -5.00
N ASN A 41 -18.85 41.26 -5.68
CA ASN A 41 -18.95 42.62 -6.19
C ASN A 41 -18.31 43.54 -5.16
N THR A 42 -17.20 44.17 -5.56
CA THR A 42 -16.52 45.20 -4.79
C THR A 42 -17.47 46.38 -4.69
N THR A 43 -18.47 46.25 -3.82
CA THR A 43 -19.15 47.38 -3.22
C THR A 43 -18.09 47.99 -2.33
N SER A 44 -17.39 48.96 -2.89
CA SER A 44 -16.45 49.82 -2.22
C SER A 44 -17.05 50.27 -0.88
N LEU A 45 -16.51 49.74 0.22
CA LEU A 45 -16.70 50.31 1.54
C LEU A 45 -15.92 51.64 1.60
N SER A 46 -16.41 52.62 0.83
CA SER A 46 -16.07 54.05 0.87
C SER A 46 -17.00 54.76 1.85
N LEU A 47 -17.22 54.17 3.02
CA LEU A 47 -18.01 54.77 4.09
C LEU A 47 -17.17 54.64 5.35
N ASN A 48 -16.44 55.72 5.67
CA ASN A 48 -16.22 56.24 7.04
C ASN A 48 -14.97 57.15 7.18
N ALA A 49 -14.23 57.45 6.12
CA ALA A 49 -13.14 58.43 6.20
C ALA A 49 -13.60 59.88 6.53
N THR A 50 -14.88 60.21 6.32
CA THR A 50 -15.40 61.58 6.53
C THR A 50 -15.95 61.84 7.95
N ARG A 51 -16.01 60.83 8.84
CA ARG A 51 -16.57 61.04 10.20
C ARG A 51 -15.54 61.40 11.28
N ALA A 52 -14.25 61.38 10.95
CA ALA A 52 -13.18 61.73 11.90
C ALA A 52 -13.02 63.24 12.14
N ALA A 53 -13.67 64.10 11.35
CA ALA A 53 -13.48 65.55 11.41
C ALA A 53 -14.50 66.33 12.25
N GLN A 54 -15.49 65.67 12.88
CA GLN A 54 -16.58 66.35 13.61
C GLN A 54 -16.70 65.97 15.10
N HIS A 55 -15.78 65.16 15.64
CA HIS A 55 -15.72 64.96 17.08
C HIS A 55 -14.66 65.90 17.68
N PRO A 56 -15.02 66.79 18.64
CA PRO A 56 -14.02 67.49 19.43
C PRO A 56 -13.10 66.46 20.10
N PRO A 57 -11.83 66.78 20.40
CA PRO A 57 -10.90 65.86 21.05
C PRO A 57 -11.52 65.38 22.36
N GLY A 58 -12.12 64.19 22.30
CA GLY A 58 -12.79 63.57 23.44
C GLY A 58 -11.75 63.31 24.51
N ALA A 59 -12.14 63.49 25.77
CA ALA A 59 -11.33 63.03 26.88
C ALA A 59 -10.86 61.59 26.61
N PRO A 60 -9.60 61.26 26.90
CA PRO A 60 -9.07 59.92 26.65
C PRO A 60 -10.01 58.88 27.29
N PRO A 61 -10.25 57.74 26.61
CA PRO A 61 -11.12 56.71 27.14
C PRO A 61 -10.66 56.32 28.54
N THR A 62 -11.59 56.18 29.47
CA THR A 62 -11.26 55.73 30.82
C THR A 62 -10.77 54.28 30.75
N ASN A 63 -9.93 53.87 31.70
CA ASN A 63 -9.41 52.49 31.74
C ASN A 63 -10.54 51.43 31.70
N GLN A 64 -11.69 51.74 32.31
CA GLN A 64 -12.87 50.88 32.28
C GLN A 64 -13.44 50.69 30.86
N GLN A 65 -13.43 51.74 30.02
CA GLN A 65 -13.88 51.64 28.63
C GLN A 65 -12.92 50.80 27.78
N LEU A 66 -11.61 50.88 28.05
CA LEU A 66 -10.61 50.04 27.39
C LEU A 66 -10.81 48.55 27.74
N GLU A 67 -10.99 48.22 29.01
CA GLU A 67 -11.25 46.85 29.45
C GLU A 67 -12.54 46.26 28.84
N GLU A 68 -13.58 47.08 28.70
CA GLU A 68 -14.84 46.67 28.06
C GLU A 68 -14.65 46.39 26.55
N LEU A 69 -13.87 47.24 25.87
CA LEU A 69 -13.54 47.05 24.45
C LEU A 69 -12.71 45.79 24.22
N ASP A 70 -11.69 45.55 25.05
CA ASP A 70 -10.87 44.35 24.98
C ASP A 70 -11.71 43.11 25.23
N SER A 71 -12.55 43.12 26.27
CA SER A 71 -13.47 42.03 26.57
C SER A 71 -14.43 41.73 25.41
N LYS A 72 -14.96 42.77 24.75
CA LYS A 72 -15.79 42.62 23.55
C LYS A 72 -15.00 42.05 22.38
N TRP A 73 -13.76 42.49 22.19
CA TRP A 73 -12.89 42.02 21.12
C TRP A 73 -12.55 40.53 21.30
N TYR A 74 -12.11 40.12 22.49
CA TYR A 74 -11.82 38.72 22.81
C TYR A 74 -13.05 37.82 22.61
N LYS A 75 -14.24 38.25 23.06
CA LYS A 75 -15.48 37.50 22.84
C LYS A 75 -15.80 37.30 21.35
N ARG A 76 -15.60 38.32 20.52
CA ARG A 76 -15.82 38.19 19.07
C ARG A 76 -14.77 37.30 18.42
N HIS A 77 -13.51 37.44 18.84
CA HIS A 77 -12.42 36.61 18.35
C HIS A 77 -12.70 35.13 18.62
N ASP A 78 -13.02 34.78 19.87
CA ASP A 78 -13.35 33.42 20.29
C ASP A 78 -14.55 32.84 19.51
N GLN A 79 -15.61 33.64 19.30
CA GLN A 79 -16.75 33.23 18.48
C GLN A 79 -16.37 32.97 17.02
N LEU A 80 -15.50 33.79 16.44
CA LEU A 80 -15.03 33.61 15.06
C LEU A 80 -14.12 32.39 14.94
N GLU A 81 -13.24 32.19 15.91
CA GLU A 81 -12.35 31.03 15.99
C GLU A 81 -13.16 29.73 16.11
N GLY A 82 -14.16 29.70 17.00
CA GLY A 82 -15.09 28.56 17.12
C GLY A 82 -15.84 28.27 15.81
N LYS A 83 -16.38 29.30 15.14
CA LYS A 83 -17.05 29.14 13.83
C LYS A 83 -16.10 28.68 12.72
N TRP A 84 -14.86 29.16 12.73
CA TRP A 84 -13.85 28.74 11.76
C TRP A 84 -13.46 27.28 11.99
N TYR A 85 -13.24 26.88 13.25
CA TYR A 85 -12.91 25.51 13.62
C TYR A 85 -13.99 24.52 13.18
N LEU A 86 -15.27 24.82 13.46
CA LEU A 86 -16.40 23.97 13.05
C LEU A 86 -16.47 23.80 11.52
N ARG A 87 -16.37 24.89 10.76
CA ARG A 87 -16.35 24.84 9.29
C ARG A 87 -15.16 24.06 8.75
N SER A 88 -13.99 24.21 9.36
CA SER A 88 -12.80 23.46 8.97
C SER A 88 -12.98 21.96 9.24
N GLN A 89 -13.62 21.58 10.34
CA GLN A 89 -13.90 20.19 10.67
C GLN A 89 -14.90 19.57 9.69
N GLU A 90 -15.99 20.28 9.38
CA GLU A 90 -17.00 19.84 8.40
C GLU A 90 -16.38 19.64 7.01
N LEU A 91 -15.56 20.60 6.56
CA LEU A 91 -14.86 20.49 5.28
C LEU A 91 -13.88 19.31 5.25
N ASN A 92 -13.14 19.08 6.34
CA ASN A 92 -12.23 17.93 6.44
C ASN A 92 -13.00 16.60 6.38
N HIS A 93 -14.16 16.50 7.02
CA HIS A 93 -15.02 15.32 6.92
C HIS A 93 -15.50 15.10 5.49
N LEU A 94 -15.92 16.17 4.80
CA LEU A 94 -16.35 16.08 3.40
C LEU A 94 -15.20 15.60 2.49
N ILE A 95 -14.01 16.18 2.63
CA ILE A 95 -12.83 15.79 1.86
C ILE A 95 -12.49 14.32 2.10
N GLN A 96 -12.49 13.87 3.35
CA GLN A 96 -12.24 12.47 3.68
C GLN A 96 -13.28 11.53 3.07
N GLY A 97 -14.56 11.92 3.11
CA GLY A 97 -15.64 11.18 2.46
C GLY A 97 -15.42 11.03 0.96
N GLN A 98 -15.15 12.14 0.27
CA GLN A 98 -14.88 12.16 -1.17
C GLN A 98 -13.62 11.36 -1.54
N CYS A 99 -12.54 11.47 -0.77
CA CYS A 99 -11.33 10.67 -0.99
C CYS A 99 -11.61 9.17 -0.88
N SER A 100 -12.44 8.77 0.09
CA SER A 100 -12.82 7.37 0.28
C SER A 100 -13.67 6.87 -0.89
N GLU A 101 -14.64 7.65 -1.35
CA GLU A 101 -15.47 7.34 -2.51
C GLU A 101 -14.64 7.20 -3.80
N ILE A 102 -13.74 8.15 -4.08
CA ILE A 102 -12.83 8.08 -5.23
C ILE A 102 -11.97 6.82 -5.17
N SER A 103 -11.48 6.46 -3.98
CA SER A 103 -10.68 5.24 -3.79
C SER A 103 -11.48 3.97 -4.12
N ILE A 104 -12.75 3.91 -3.68
CA ILE A 104 -13.66 2.80 -3.97
C ILE A 104 -13.94 2.71 -5.47
N LEU A 105 -14.36 3.81 -6.10
CA LEU A 105 -14.65 3.87 -7.53
C LEU A 105 -13.44 3.48 -8.38
N ARG A 106 -12.24 3.93 -7.99
CA ARG A 106 -11.00 3.55 -8.66
C ARG A 106 -10.73 2.05 -8.57
N SER A 107 -10.99 1.45 -7.41
CA SER A 107 -10.81 0.00 -7.20
C SER A 107 -11.79 -0.81 -8.04
N LEU A 108 -13.07 -0.42 -8.09
CA LEU A 108 -14.10 -1.04 -8.91
C LEU A 108 -13.79 -0.93 -10.41
N ALA A 109 -13.37 0.25 -10.88
CA ALA A 109 -13.00 0.47 -12.27
C ALA A 109 -11.78 -0.38 -12.67
N LEU A 110 -10.78 -0.52 -11.80
CA LEU A 110 -9.63 -1.39 -12.03
C LEU A 110 -10.05 -2.86 -12.10
N GLN A 111 -10.90 -3.31 -11.18
CA GLN A 111 -11.41 -4.68 -11.18
C GLN A 111 -12.19 -5.00 -12.46
N SER A 112 -13.16 -4.15 -12.83
CA SER A 112 -13.94 -4.31 -14.06
C SER A 112 -13.05 -4.35 -15.30
N LYS A 113 -12.04 -3.47 -15.36
CA LYS A 113 -11.05 -3.51 -16.45
C LYS A 113 -10.26 -4.81 -16.48
N THR A 114 -9.86 -5.35 -15.32
CA THR A 114 -9.19 -6.64 -15.23
C THR A 114 -10.09 -7.78 -15.70
N GLU A 115 -11.37 -7.77 -15.35
CA GLU A 115 -12.35 -8.78 -15.80
C GLU A 115 -12.58 -8.71 -17.31
N ASN A 116 -12.72 -7.51 -17.88
CA ASN A 116 -12.84 -7.32 -19.33
C ASN A 116 -11.60 -7.84 -20.08
N LEU A 117 -10.40 -7.52 -19.58
CA LEU A 117 -9.15 -8.05 -20.16
C LEU A 117 -9.08 -9.58 -20.10
N LYS A 118 -9.62 -10.21 -19.05
CA LYS A 118 -9.72 -11.67 -18.96
C LYS A 118 -10.66 -12.25 -20.00
N LEU A 119 -11.81 -11.62 -20.22
CA LEU A 119 -12.81 -12.06 -21.19
C LEU A 119 -12.32 -11.93 -22.63
N GLU A 120 -11.67 -10.81 -22.96
CA GLU A 120 -11.14 -10.55 -24.30
C GLU A 120 -9.92 -11.40 -24.65
N ARG A 121 -9.30 -12.07 -23.65
CA ARG A 121 -8.01 -12.80 -23.77
C ARG A 121 -6.89 -11.96 -24.39
N ASN A 122 -7.06 -10.64 -24.48
CA ASN A 122 -6.11 -9.73 -25.13
C ASN A 122 -5.05 -9.29 -24.11
N PHE A 123 -4.28 -10.26 -23.63
CA PHE A 123 -3.19 -9.99 -22.69
C PHE A 123 -1.93 -9.60 -23.44
N ASN A 124 -1.72 -8.30 -23.61
CA ASN A 124 -0.42 -7.80 -24.06
C ASN A 124 0.59 -7.89 -22.88
N LEU A 125 1.15 -9.08 -22.68
CA LEU A 125 2.13 -9.39 -21.63
C LEU A 125 3.31 -8.41 -21.65
N ARG A 126 3.80 -8.08 -22.85
CA ARG A 126 4.88 -7.11 -23.04
C ARG A 126 4.50 -5.72 -22.49
N GLY A 127 3.33 -5.20 -22.88
CA GLY A 127 2.84 -3.91 -22.39
C GLY A 127 2.58 -3.89 -20.88
N ALA A 128 2.18 -5.02 -20.30
CA ALA A 128 2.04 -5.15 -18.85
C ALA A 128 3.40 -5.09 -18.13
N LEU A 129 4.41 -5.78 -18.66
CA LEU A 129 5.77 -5.75 -18.13
C LEU A 129 6.39 -4.34 -18.25
N GLU A 130 6.19 -3.66 -19.39
CA GLU A 130 6.60 -2.27 -19.61
C GLU A 130 6.04 -1.32 -18.55
N ARG A 131 4.73 -1.38 -18.30
CA ARG A 131 4.06 -0.56 -17.29
C ARG A 131 4.55 -0.87 -15.87
N THR A 132 4.82 -2.15 -15.58
CA THR A 132 5.33 -2.58 -14.27
C THR A 132 6.71 -1.98 -14.00
N VAL A 133 7.62 -2.09 -14.98
CA VAL A 133 8.97 -1.49 -14.89
C VAL A 133 8.89 0.04 -14.78
N TYR A 134 8.04 0.68 -15.59
CA TYR A 134 7.83 2.13 -15.54
C TYR A 134 7.37 2.59 -14.15
N GLN A 135 6.38 1.91 -13.56
CA GLN A 135 5.86 2.26 -12.25
C GLN A 135 6.90 2.06 -11.15
N ALA A 136 7.71 1.00 -11.22
CA ALA A 136 8.79 0.77 -10.27
C ALA A 136 9.86 1.88 -10.33
N ARG A 137 10.17 2.41 -11.53
CA ARG A 137 11.05 3.58 -11.69
C ARG A 137 10.45 4.84 -11.09
N LEU A 138 9.17 5.10 -11.35
CA LEU A 138 8.46 6.28 -10.84
C LEU A 138 8.42 6.29 -9.30
N LEU A 139 8.23 5.13 -8.70
CA LEU A 139 8.27 4.92 -7.25
C LEU A 139 9.69 4.84 -6.68
N LYS A 140 10.73 4.96 -7.52
CA LYS A 140 12.15 4.84 -7.15
C LYS A 140 12.50 3.50 -6.46
N LYS A 141 11.73 2.44 -6.72
CA LYS A 141 12.03 1.08 -6.24
C LYS A 141 13.21 0.44 -6.96
N ILE A 142 13.43 0.83 -8.22
CA ILE A 142 14.60 0.44 -9.02
C ILE A 142 15.35 1.70 -9.45
N LYS A 143 16.67 1.62 -9.55
CA LYS A 143 17.53 2.76 -9.92
C LYS A 143 17.27 3.16 -11.38
N GLY A 144 16.94 4.43 -11.61
CA GLY A 144 16.62 4.95 -12.95
C GLY A 144 17.80 4.97 -13.94
N THR A 145 19.04 4.85 -13.45
CA THR A 145 20.26 4.99 -14.25
C THR A 145 20.80 3.68 -14.86
N MET A 146 20.23 2.53 -14.50
CA MET A 146 20.73 1.21 -14.94
C MET A 146 20.00 0.74 -16.22
N GLY A 147 20.66 0.86 -17.37
CA GLY A 147 20.27 0.23 -18.65
C GLY A 147 18.96 0.72 -19.28
N THR A 148 19.04 1.21 -20.53
CA THR A 148 17.85 1.52 -21.33
C THR A 148 17.18 0.22 -21.78
N GLY A 149 16.08 -0.16 -21.13
CA GLY A 149 15.26 -1.28 -21.57
C GLY A 149 14.33 -1.84 -20.51
N ILE A 150 13.38 -2.65 -20.96
CA ILE A 150 12.40 -3.35 -20.11
C ILE A 150 13.09 -4.51 -19.39
N GLN A 151 13.90 -5.29 -20.10
CA GLN A 151 14.60 -6.44 -19.55
C GLN A 151 15.56 -6.07 -18.41
N ALA A 152 16.31 -4.98 -18.56
CA ALA A 152 17.15 -4.44 -17.48
C ALA A 152 16.30 -4.06 -16.25
N GLY A 153 15.15 -3.41 -16.47
CA GLY A 153 14.22 -3.06 -15.40
C GLY A 153 13.61 -4.27 -14.69
N ILE A 154 13.23 -5.32 -15.44
CA ILE A 154 12.74 -6.58 -14.87
C ILE A 154 13.85 -7.27 -14.06
N LYS A 155 15.09 -7.31 -14.58
CA LYS A 155 16.23 -7.91 -13.87
C LYS A 155 16.50 -7.22 -12.54
N GLU A 156 16.39 -5.89 -12.49
CA GLU A 156 16.53 -5.14 -11.24
C GLU A 156 15.34 -5.34 -10.31
N LEU A 157 14.12 -5.37 -10.85
CA LEU A 157 12.91 -5.63 -10.07
C LEU A 157 12.93 -7.03 -9.44
N ALA A 158 13.45 -8.03 -10.15
CA ALA A 158 13.59 -9.39 -9.64
C ALA A 158 14.56 -9.51 -8.45
N LYS A 159 15.44 -8.52 -8.24
CA LYS A 159 16.37 -8.47 -7.11
C LYS A 159 15.77 -7.77 -5.89
N THR A 160 14.62 -7.10 -6.00
CA THR A 160 14.03 -6.41 -4.86
C THR A 160 13.48 -7.44 -3.87
N SER A 161 13.68 -7.22 -2.57
CA SER A 161 13.20 -8.15 -1.54
C SER A 161 11.68 -8.34 -1.59
N GLU A 162 10.94 -7.27 -1.86
CA GLU A 162 9.48 -7.32 -1.93
C GLU A 162 8.99 -8.22 -3.08
N PHE A 163 9.71 -8.23 -4.21
CA PHE A 163 9.41 -9.13 -5.31
C PHE A 163 9.72 -10.58 -4.92
N LEU A 164 10.88 -10.81 -4.31
CA LEU A 164 11.27 -12.15 -3.84
C LEU A 164 10.28 -12.70 -2.80
N ASP A 165 9.78 -11.88 -1.88
CA ASP A 165 8.80 -12.28 -0.87
C ASP A 165 7.48 -12.73 -1.52
N ILE A 166 6.95 -11.93 -2.46
CA ILE A 166 5.73 -12.27 -3.20
C ILE A 166 5.94 -13.51 -4.07
N PHE A 167 7.09 -13.59 -4.75
CA PHE A 167 7.44 -14.73 -5.58
C PHE A 167 7.50 -16.02 -4.75
N ASN A 168 8.21 -16.00 -3.63
CA ASN A 168 8.31 -17.16 -2.73
C ASN A 168 6.96 -17.53 -2.11
N ALA A 169 6.14 -16.56 -1.72
CA ALA A 169 4.79 -16.80 -1.23
C ALA A 169 3.90 -17.46 -2.29
N GLU A 170 3.99 -17.01 -3.55
CA GLU A 170 3.25 -17.58 -4.66
C GLU A 170 3.73 -19.00 -5.01
N VAL A 171 5.04 -19.23 -5.02
CA VAL A 171 5.66 -20.55 -5.18
C VAL A 171 5.16 -21.51 -4.11
N ALA A 172 5.20 -21.10 -2.83
CA ALA A 172 4.68 -21.89 -1.72
C ALA A 172 3.16 -22.15 -1.83
N ARG A 173 2.37 -21.13 -2.20
CA ARG A 173 0.91 -21.26 -2.36
C ARG A 173 0.52 -22.26 -3.44
N ARG A 174 1.34 -22.40 -4.49
CA ARG A 174 1.14 -23.37 -5.57
C ARG A 174 1.72 -24.76 -5.25
N GLY A 175 2.36 -24.92 -4.09
CA GLY A 175 3.10 -26.14 -3.76
C GLY A 175 4.28 -26.38 -4.70
N LEU A 176 4.78 -25.33 -5.36
CA LEU A 176 5.97 -25.42 -6.19
C LEU A 176 7.19 -25.44 -5.27
N VAL A 177 8.09 -26.36 -5.52
CA VAL A 177 9.41 -26.34 -4.91
C VAL A 177 10.31 -25.55 -5.88
N PRO A 178 11.17 -24.63 -5.41
CA PRO A 178 12.13 -23.91 -6.29
C PRO A 178 13.19 -24.82 -6.93
N MET A 179 12.99 -26.12 -6.89
CA MET A 179 13.89 -27.17 -7.33
C MET A 179 13.15 -28.05 -8.34
N ILE A 180 13.74 -28.19 -9.53
CA ILE A 180 13.22 -29.11 -10.54
C ILE A 180 13.36 -30.53 -9.99
N THR A 181 12.25 -31.26 -9.97
CA THR A 181 12.23 -32.65 -9.52
C THR A 181 11.97 -33.53 -10.72
N VAL A 182 12.97 -34.32 -11.12
CA VAL A 182 12.81 -35.30 -12.20
C VAL A 182 12.33 -36.61 -11.58
N ARG A 183 11.15 -37.05 -11.98
CA ARG A 183 10.51 -38.25 -11.45
C ARG A 183 10.71 -39.40 -12.42
N ILE A 184 11.23 -40.51 -11.92
CA ILE A 184 11.55 -41.68 -12.75
C ILE A 184 10.30 -42.26 -13.41
N LYS A 185 9.15 -42.25 -12.73
CA LYS A 185 7.88 -42.79 -13.26
C LYS A 185 7.32 -42.05 -14.49
N ASP A 186 7.71 -40.78 -14.67
CA ASP A 186 7.15 -39.92 -15.72
C ASP A 186 7.99 -39.98 -17.02
N HIS A 187 9.12 -40.70 -17.01
CA HIS A 187 10.11 -40.70 -18.08
C HIS A 187 10.72 -42.08 -18.32
N THR A 188 11.00 -42.40 -19.58
CA THR A 188 11.80 -43.59 -19.92
C THR A 188 13.27 -43.41 -19.47
N PRO A 189 14.04 -44.50 -19.28
CA PRO A 189 15.45 -44.40 -18.89
C PRO A 189 16.29 -43.51 -19.82
N ASN A 190 16.01 -43.54 -21.13
CA ASN A 190 16.71 -42.70 -22.11
C ASN A 190 16.34 -41.21 -21.98
N GLU A 191 15.06 -40.91 -21.73
CA GLU A 191 14.61 -39.54 -21.47
C GLU A 191 15.18 -39.00 -20.15
N LEU A 192 15.23 -39.83 -19.10
CA LEU A 192 15.87 -39.49 -17.83
C LEU A 192 17.35 -39.17 -18.03
N ALA A 193 18.09 -40.03 -18.75
CA ALA A 193 19.50 -39.80 -19.04
C ALA A 193 19.71 -38.48 -19.82
N ALA A 194 18.84 -38.19 -20.80
CA ALA A 194 18.89 -36.94 -21.56
C ALA A 194 18.58 -35.72 -20.69
N LEU A 195 17.53 -35.78 -19.86
CA LEU A 195 17.15 -34.71 -18.94
C LEU A 195 18.23 -34.47 -17.88
N ALA A 196 18.77 -35.53 -17.28
CA ALA A 196 19.87 -35.45 -16.33
C ALA A 196 21.12 -34.83 -16.97
N CYS A 197 21.52 -35.27 -18.17
CA CYS A 197 22.64 -34.67 -18.90
C CYS A 197 22.40 -33.17 -19.16
N PHE A 198 21.19 -32.78 -19.56
CA PHE A 198 20.84 -31.38 -19.79
C PHE A 198 20.89 -30.55 -18.50
N LEU A 199 20.36 -31.05 -17.39
CA LEU A 199 20.36 -30.36 -16.10
C LEU A 199 21.76 -30.28 -15.49
N ILE A 200 22.61 -31.30 -15.68
CA ILE A 200 24.04 -31.26 -15.35
C ILE A 200 24.73 -30.17 -16.18
N LEU A 201 24.50 -30.12 -17.49
CA LEU A 201 25.07 -29.09 -18.35
C LEU A 201 24.64 -27.68 -17.90
N GLN A 202 23.34 -27.50 -17.61
CA GLN A 202 22.79 -26.24 -17.11
C GLN A 202 23.40 -25.84 -15.75
N SER A 203 23.84 -26.79 -14.92
CA SER A 203 24.47 -26.49 -13.62
C SER A 203 25.72 -25.62 -13.74
N THR A 204 26.36 -25.60 -14.91
CA THR A 204 27.54 -24.76 -15.20
C THR A 204 27.20 -23.30 -15.51
N TRP A 205 25.92 -22.94 -15.63
CA TRP A 205 25.49 -21.59 -15.99
C TRP A 205 25.39 -20.68 -14.73
N PRO A 206 25.58 -19.35 -14.87
CA PRO A 206 25.57 -18.42 -13.73
C PRO A 206 24.28 -18.41 -12.89
N ASP A 207 23.15 -18.82 -13.48
CA ASP A 207 21.82 -18.89 -12.84
C ASP A 207 21.23 -20.30 -13.01
N SER A 208 21.98 -21.33 -12.57
CA SER A 208 21.52 -22.71 -12.71
C SER A 208 20.32 -23.02 -11.80
N LEU A 209 19.43 -23.88 -12.29
CA LEU A 209 18.28 -24.33 -11.50
C LEU A 209 18.73 -25.49 -10.62
N ALA A 210 18.41 -25.40 -9.32
CA ALA A 210 18.55 -26.54 -8.44
C ALA A 210 17.65 -27.66 -8.96
N TRP A 211 18.19 -28.87 -9.04
CA TRP A 211 17.41 -30.03 -9.42
C TRP A 211 17.82 -31.24 -8.59
N ARG A 212 16.92 -32.20 -8.47
CA ARG A 212 17.22 -33.52 -7.92
C ARG A 212 16.42 -34.59 -8.64
N GLU A 213 17.03 -35.76 -8.75
CA GLU A 213 16.33 -36.99 -9.12
C GLU A 213 15.60 -37.53 -7.88
N VAL A 214 14.35 -37.95 -8.07
CA VAL A 214 13.58 -38.65 -7.04
C VAL A 214 13.28 -40.04 -7.55
N VAL A 215 14.00 -41.01 -6.97
CA VAL A 215 13.64 -42.42 -7.00
C VAL A 215 12.47 -42.53 -6.01
N GLU A 216 11.23 -42.52 -6.52
CA GLU A 216 10.09 -42.87 -5.67
C GLU A 216 10.23 -44.37 -5.36
N ASP A 217 10.90 -44.71 -4.27
CA ASP A 217 10.74 -46.02 -3.65
C ASP A 217 9.48 -45.96 -2.78
N GLU A 218 8.57 -46.88 -3.07
CA GLU A 218 7.39 -47.24 -2.28
C GLU A 218 6.16 -46.34 -2.40
N ASP A 219 5.19 -46.85 -3.15
CA ASP A 219 4.01 -47.50 -2.57
C ASP A 219 4.14 -47.76 -1.05
N THR A 220 4.14 -46.69 -0.24
CA THR A 220 3.49 -46.72 1.07
C THR A 220 1.97 -46.79 0.82
N MET A 221 1.56 -47.78 0.03
CA MET A 221 0.34 -48.53 0.26
C MET A 221 0.41 -48.85 1.74
N GLY A 222 -0.40 -48.14 2.51
CA GLY A 222 -0.71 -48.59 3.85
C GLY A 222 -1.19 -50.01 3.69
N GLU A 223 -0.31 -50.95 3.99
CA GLU A 223 -0.66 -52.27 4.45
C GLU A 223 -1.55 -52.00 5.66
N VAL A 224 -2.86 -51.90 5.37
CA VAL A 224 -3.91 -51.99 6.36
C VAL A 224 -3.74 -53.39 6.92
N THR A 225 -2.93 -53.51 7.97
CA THR A 225 -2.95 -54.68 8.82
C THR A 225 -4.36 -54.73 9.41
N GLU A 226 -5.25 -55.44 8.71
CA GLU A 226 -6.46 -56.01 9.26
C GLU A 226 -6.04 -56.82 10.49
N ASN A 227 -6.17 -56.20 11.65
CA ASN A 227 -6.11 -56.93 12.91
C ASN A 227 -7.38 -57.76 12.98
N GLU A 228 -7.25 -59.00 12.50
CA GLU A 228 -8.21 -60.09 12.63
C GLU A 228 -8.39 -60.39 14.14
N GLU A 229 -9.40 -59.77 14.74
CA GLU A 229 -9.77 -59.96 16.14
C GLU A 229 -10.53 -61.30 16.25
N THR A 230 -9.83 -62.33 16.70
CA THR A 230 -10.39 -63.67 16.92
C THR A 230 -11.28 -63.69 18.18
N PRO A 231 -12.50 -64.28 18.12
CA PRO A 231 -13.41 -64.36 19.26
C PRO A 231 -12.98 -65.47 20.23
N LYS A 232 -12.91 -65.13 21.53
CA LYS A 232 -12.73 -66.10 22.61
C LYS A 232 -14.10 -66.59 23.10
N GLU A 233 -14.21 -67.92 23.16
CA GLU A 233 -15.29 -68.71 23.76
C GLU A 233 -15.57 -68.37 25.24
#